data_AF-A0A815WS50-F1
#
_entry.id   AF-A0A815WS50-F1
#
_cell.length_a   1.000
_cell.length_b   1.000
_cell.length_c   1.000
_cell.angle_alpha   90.00
_cell.angle_beta   90.00
_cell.angle_gamma   90.00
#
_symmetry.space_group_name_H-M   'P 1'
#
loop_
_entity.id
_entity.type
_entity.pdbx_description
1 polymer ?
#
loop_
_entity_poly.entity_id
_entity_poly.type
_entity_poly.pdbx_seq_one_letter_code
_entity_poly.pdbx_strand_id
1 'polypeptide(L)'
;MTSFDPHSTKLPANVSADSNGACPHCHQPMKKSATSTGDFRTTLDKLFPNAYGLEEFVFETKQTLVPKGFYPHVNTLVCVGLCRDEITSPFEEEIEAMWGQAFICGSLGGMLFCGKTGFFAAHH
;
A
#
# COMPACT_ATOMS: atom_id res chain seq x y z
N MET A 1 20.23 -29.62 4.00
CA MET A 1 19.86 -28.22 3.73
C MET A 1 18.49 -28.26 3.07
N THR A 2 17.44 -28.20 3.89
CA THR A 2 16.05 -28.42 3.48
C THR A 2 15.44 -27.12 2.94
N SER A 3 14.70 -27.26 1.85
CA SER A 3 14.00 -26.24 1.08
C SER A 3 13.03 -25.39 1.92
N PHE A 4 13.05 -24.08 1.70
CA PHE A 4 12.09 -23.12 2.25
C PHE A 4 10.87 -23.06 1.33
N ASP A 5 9.68 -23.30 1.89
CA ASP A 5 8.39 -23.37 1.20
C ASP A 5 7.65 -22.02 1.39
N PRO A 6 7.39 -21.23 0.33
CA PRO A 6 6.94 -19.83 0.48
C PRO A 6 5.45 -19.66 0.85
N HIS A 7 4.70 -20.73 1.10
CA HIS A 7 3.26 -20.67 1.35
C HIS A 7 2.79 -20.82 2.82
N SER A 8 3.67 -20.67 3.82
CA SER A 8 3.29 -20.83 5.23
C SER A 8 3.70 -19.66 6.13
N THR A 9 3.05 -18.52 5.98
CA THR A 9 3.01 -17.46 7.01
C THR A 9 1.84 -17.70 7.97
N LYS A 10 1.98 -18.70 8.85
CA LYS A 10 1.16 -18.71 10.07
C LYS A 10 1.70 -17.63 11.01
N LEU A 11 0.96 -16.53 11.14
CA LEU A 11 1.17 -15.57 12.22
C LEU A 11 1.11 -16.30 13.58
N PRO A 12 1.96 -15.94 14.56
CA PRO A 12 1.90 -16.52 15.89
C PRO A 12 0.55 -16.22 16.56
N ALA A 13 0.05 -17.25 17.23
CA ALA A 13 -1.25 -17.31 17.87
C ALA A 13 -1.47 -16.14 18.86
N ASN A 14 -2.58 -15.44 18.61
CA ASN A 14 -3.52 -14.85 19.56
C ASN A 14 -3.00 -14.68 21.00
N VAL A 15 -2.77 -13.42 21.40
CA VAL A 15 -2.69 -13.03 22.80
C VAL A 15 -3.98 -13.49 23.48
N SER A 16 -3.83 -14.38 24.46
CA SER A 16 -4.91 -15.01 25.21
C SER A 16 -5.92 -13.97 25.70
N ALA A 17 -7.14 -14.05 25.19
CA ALA A 17 -8.27 -13.34 25.75
C ALA A 17 -8.50 -13.85 27.18
N ASP A 18 -8.50 -12.94 28.17
CA ASP A 18 -9.02 -13.25 29.50
C ASP A 18 -10.43 -13.84 29.35
N SER A 19 -10.70 -14.91 30.09
CA SER A 19 -11.85 -15.82 29.94
C SER A 19 -13.23 -15.17 30.09
N ASN A 20 -13.32 -13.86 30.31
CA ASN A 20 -14.56 -13.12 30.53
C ASN A 20 -14.90 -12.06 29.48
N GLY A 21 -14.09 -11.86 28.43
CA GLY A 21 -14.47 -11.01 27.28
C GLY A 21 -14.87 -9.56 27.63
N ALA A 22 -14.44 -9.07 28.78
CA ALA A 22 -14.71 -7.73 29.28
C ALA A 22 -13.45 -6.85 29.12
N CYS A 23 -13.65 -5.58 28.77
CA CYS A 23 -12.55 -4.63 28.64
C CYS A 23 -11.83 -4.47 30.00
N PRO A 24 -10.50 -4.62 30.09
CA PRO A 24 -9.75 -4.56 31.35
C PRO A 24 -9.74 -3.16 32.00
N HIS A 25 -10.15 -2.12 31.26
CA HIS A 25 -10.19 -0.74 31.76
C HIS A 25 -11.56 -0.34 32.33
N CYS A 26 -12.66 -0.89 31.81
CA CYS A 26 -14.00 -0.43 32.19
C CYS A 26 -14.96 -1.56 32.61
N HIS A 27 -14.50 -2.82 32.60
CA HIS A 27 -15.29 -4.02 32.92
C HIS A 27 -16.62 -4.14 32.16
N GLN A 28 -16.77 -3.38 31.07
CA GLN A 28 -17.91 -3.50 30.18
C GLN A 28 -17.72 -4.70 29.25
N PRO A 29 -18.78 -5.45 28.92
CA PRO A 29 -18.72 -6.47 27.89
C PRO A 29 -18.26 -5.81 26.60
N MET A 30 -17.18 -6.31 26.00
CA MET A 30 -16.75 -5.82 24.70
C MET A 30 -17.89 -6.12 23.72
N LYS A 31 -18.54 -5.06 23.22
CA LYS A 31 -19.50 -5.20 22.13
C LYS A 31 -18.73 -5.82 20.97
N LYS A 32 -18.97 -7.10 20.68
CA LYS A 32 -18.52 -7.71 19.42
C LYS A 32 -19.04 -6.79 18.34
N SER A 33 -18.13 -6.06 17.68
CA SER A 33 -18.50 -5.18 16.59
C SER A 33 -19.25 -6.05 15.59
N ALA A 34 -20.51 -5.74 15.37
CA ALA A 34 -21.32 -6.47 14.40
C ALA A 34 -20.55 -6.44 13.07
N THR A 35 -20.18 -7.61 12.56
CA THR A 35 -19.61 -7.77 11.23
C THR A 35 -20.69 -7.30 10.24
N SER A 36 -20.62 -6.03 9.87
CA SER A 36 -21.58 -5.38 8.99
C SER A 36 -21.45 -5.98 7.59
N THR A 37 -22.61 -6.33 7.03
CA THR A 37 -22.83 -7.05 5.78
C THR A 37 -22.15 -6.40 4.59
N GLY A 38 -21.04 -7.00 4.16
CA GLY A 38 -20.27 -6.70 2.96
C GLY A 38 -18.79 -6.90 3.22
N ASP A 39 -18.24 -8.06 2.83
CA ASP A 39 -16.79 -8.25 2.84
C ASP A 39 -16.13 -7.15 1.97
N PHE A 40 -15.07 -6.54 2.51
CA PHE A 40 -14.35 -5.44 1.85
C PHE A 40 -13.97 -5.84 0.43
N ARG A 41 -13.42 -7.05 0.28
CA ARG A 41 -12.95 -7.54 -1.00
C ARG A 41 -14.10 -7.72 -1.99
N THR A 42 -15.20 -8.32 -1.55
CA THR A 42 -16.42 -8.45 -2.34
C THR A 42 -16.95 -7.11 -2.86
N THR A 43 -16.92 -6.06 -2.02
CA THR A 43 -17.38 -4.72 -2.41
C THR A 43 -16.41 -4.05 -3.38
N LEU A 44 -15.11 -4.16 -3.11
CA LEU A 44 -14.06 -3.60 -3.95
C LEU A 44 -14.08 -4.22 -5.34
N ASP A 45 -14.19 -5.55 -5.44
CA ASP A 45 -14.24 -6.27 -6.72
C ASP A 45 -15.49 -5.92 -7.54
N LYS A 46 -16.60 -5.64 -6.84
CA LYS A 46 -17.85 -5.22 -7.49
C LYS A 46 -17.77 -3.79 -8.05
N LEU A 47 -17.16 -2.87 -7.32
CA LEU A 47 -17.11 -1.44 -7.69
C LEU A 47 -15.92 -1.09 -8.59
N PHE A 48 -14.80 -1.77 -8.39
CA PHE A 48 -13.52 -1.56 -9.08
C PHE A 48 -12.97 -2.91 -9.58
N PRO A 49 -13.60 -3.50 -10.61
CA PRO A 49 -13.14 -4.76 -11.16
C PRO A 49 -11.69 -4.63 -11.67
N ASN A 50 -10.87 -5.66 -11.43
CA ASN A 50 -9.44 -5.70 -11.75
C ASN A 50 -8.59 -4.68 -10.98
N ALA A 51 -9.04 -4.20 -9.82
CA ALA A 51 -8.20 -3.45 -8.92
C ALA A 51 -7.01 -4.30 -8.45
N TYR A 52 -5.81 -3.78 -8.67
CA TYR A 52 -4.56 -4.38 -8.23
C TYR A 52 -4.36 -4.19 -6.73
N GLY A 53 -3.69 -5.16 -6.10
CA GLY A 53 -3.05 -4.93 -4.82
C GLY A 53 -1.92 -3.89 -4.94
N LEU A 54 -1.55 -3.25 -3.83
CA LEU A 54 -0.50 -2.23 -3.81
C LEU A 54 0.84 -2.78 -4.34
N GLU A 55 1.35 -3.86 -3.75
CA GLU A 55 2.62 -4.48 -4.14
C GLU A 55 2.55 -5.06 -5.57
N GLU A 56 1.42 -5.68 -5.90
CA GLU A 56 1.17 -6.25 -7.23
C GLU A 56 1.22 -5.17 -8.31
N PHE A 57 0.57 -4.02 -8.08
CA PHE A 57 0.61 -2.89 -9.01
C PHE A 57 2.04 -2.42 -9.25
N VAL A 58 2.81 -2.18 -8.18
CA VAL A 58 4.18 -1.66 -8.30
C VAL A 58 5.07 -2.69 -9.01
N PHE A 59 4.93 -3.97 -8.69
CA PHE A 59 5.63 -5.07 -9.36
C PHE A 59 5.34 -5.10 -10.87
N GLU A 60 4.07 -5.06 -11.27
CA GLU A 60 3.67 -5.08 -12.68
C GLU A 60 4.19 -3.86 -13.46
N THR A 61 4.29 -2.69 -12.81
CA THR A 61 4.91 -1.52 -13.45
C THR A 61 6.35 -1.81 -13.86
N LYS A 62 7.14 -2.44 -12.97
CA LYS A 62 8.53 -2.78 -13.23
C LYS A 62 8.66 -3.87 -14.30
N GLN A 63 7.86 -4.92 -14.21
CA GLN A 63 7.83 -5.98 -15.22
C GLN A 63 7.51 -5.44 -16.61
N THR A 64 6.63 -4.46 -16.70
CA THR A 64 6.21 -3.86 -17.98
C THR A 64 7.23 -2.87 -18.55
N LEU A 65 7.91 -2.10 -17.69
CA LEU A 65 8.75 -0.98 -18.11
C LEU A 65 10.23 -1.34 -18.29
N VAL A 66 10.76 -2.30 -17.54
CA VAL A 66 12.16 -2.74 -17.67
C VAL A 66 12.48 -3.25 -19.08
N PRO A 67 11.66 -4.07 -19.75
CA PRO A 67 11.88 -4.49 -21.14
C PRO A 67 11.90 -3.32 -22.14
N LYS A 68 11.34 -2.17 -21.76
CA LYS A 68 11.31 -0.94 -22.57
C LYS A 68 12.50 -0.02 -22.29
N GLY A 69 13.43 -0.43 -21.43
CA GLY A 69 14.65 0.30 -21.11
C GLY A 69 14.56 1.22 -19.89
N PHE A 70 13.50 1.14 -19.09
CA PHE A 70 13.38 1.87 -17.83
C PHE A 70 13.92 1.01 -16.69
N TYR A 71 15.14 1.29 -16.26
CA TYR A 71 15.83 0.55 -15.21
C TYR A 71 15.83 1.34 -13.90
N PRO A 72 15.23 0.78 -12.83
CA PRO A 72 15.31 1.33 -11.47
C PRO A 72 16.74 1.67 -11.06
N HIS A 73 16.94 2.76 -10.33
CA HIS A 73 18.24 3.23 -9.82
C HIS A 73 19.35 3.50 -10.86
N VAL A 74 19.06 3.35 -12.16
CA VAL A 74 20.06 3.52 -13.22
C VAL A 74 19.72 4.72 -14.09
N ASN A 75 18.51 4.73 -14.67
CA ASN A 75 18.14 5.72 -15.69
C ASN A 75 16.68 6.18 -15.60
N THR A 76 15.99 5.84 -14.51
CA THR A 76 14.57 6.16 -14.34
C THR A 76 14.38 6.87 -13.01
N LEU A 77 13.78 8.06 -13.06
CA LEU A 77 13.29 8.79 -11.89
C LEU A 77 11.76 8.69 -11.87
N VAL A 78 11.20 8.17 -10.78
CA VAL A 78 9.75 8.08 -10.62
C VAL A 78 9.21 9.37 -10.00
N CYS A 79 8.13 9.90 -10.57
CA CYS A 79 7.38 11.01 -9.98
C CYS A 79 6.07 10.47 -9.41
N VAL A 80 5.79 10.75 -8.14
CA VAL A 80 4.61 10.23 -7.42
C VAL A 80 3.68 11.36 -7.05
N GLY A 81 2.42 11.28 -7.47
CA GLY A 81 1.38 12.26 -7.15
C GLY A 81 0.24 11.62 -6.37
N LEU A 82 0.29 11.72 -5.04
CA LEU A 82 -0.71 11.17 -4.13
C LEU A 82 -1.32 12.26 -3.23
N CYS A 83 -2.41 11.89 -2.54
CA CYS A 83 -2.91 12.71 -1.45
C CYS A 83 -1.82 12.85 -0.38
N ARG A 84 -1.68 14.01 0.26
CA ARG A 84 -0.74 14.19 1.39
C ARG A 84 -1.17 13.46 2.68
N ASP A 85 -2.25 12.71 2.64
CA ASP A 85 -2.73 11.93 3.78
C ASP A 85 -1.78 10.74 4.04
N GLU A 86 -1.46 10.48 5.31
CA GLU A 86 -0.59 9.39 5.76
C GLU A 86 -1.07 8.01 5.31
N ILE A 87 -2.36 7.90 5.02
CA ILE A 87 -3.01 6.71 4.49
C ILE A 87 -2.38 6.27 3.15
N THR A 88 -1.71 7.18 2.44
CA THR A 88 -1.04 6.91 1.16
C THR A 88 0.45 6.58 1.29
N SER A 89 1.07 6.80 2.46
CA SER A 89 2.50 6.56 2.69
C SER A 89 2.96 5.16 2.32
N PRO A 90 2.21 4.07 2.59
CA PRO A 90 2.65 2.73 2.20
C PRO A 90 2.86 2.57 0.69
N PHE A 91 2.13 3.33 -0.13
CA PHE A 91 2.30 3.28 -1.59
C PHE A 91 3.55 4.04 -2.04
N GLU A 92 3.87 5.16 -1.39
CA GLU A 92 5.13 5.87 -1.64
C GLU A 92 6.33 5.00 -1.25
N GLU A 93 6.27 4.36 -0.07
CA GLU A 93 7.32 3.47 0.43
C GLU A 93 7.57 2.29 -0.51
N GLU A 94 6.53 1.65 -1.04
CA GLU A 94 6.68 0.53 -1.97
C GLU A 94 7.25 0.97 -3.32
N ILE A 95 6.83 2.14 -3.83
CA ILE A 95 7.41 2.72 -5.04
C ILE A 95 8.90 2.96 -4.83
N GLU A 96 9.30 3.57 -3.71
CA GLU A 96 10.71 3.85 -3.42
C GLU A 96 11.52 2.57 -3.22
N ALA A 97 10.94 1.54 -2.60
CA ALA A 97 11.58 0.25 -2.43
C ALA A 97 11.87 -0.44 -3.78
N MET A 98 10.96 -0.31 -4.75
CA MET A 98 11.06 -1.04 -6.02
C MET A 98 11.78 -0.27 -7.14
N TRP A 99 11.59 1.05 -7.19
CA TRP A 99 12.09 1.94 -8.23
C TRP A 99 13.26 2.82 -7.80
N GLY A 100 13.47 2.98 -6.49
CA GLY A 100 14.40 3.93 -5.90
C GLY A 100 13.75 5.27 -5.55
N GLN A 101 14.56 6.20 -5.06
CA GLN A 101 14.10 7.50 -4.59
C GLN A 101 13.17 8.18 -5.60
N ALA A 102 12.02 8.62 -5.12
CA ALA A 102 10.99 9.22 -5.96
C ALA A 102 10.92 10.75 -5.77
N PHE A 103 10.48 11.46 -6.80
CA PHE A 103 10.10 12.86 -6.70
C PHE A 103 8.62 12.97 -6.31
N ILE A 104 8.36 13.43 -5.08
CA ILE A 104 7.00 13.49 -4.52
C ILE A 104 6.32 14.81 -4.90
N CYS A 105 5.30 14.70 -5.75
CA CYS A 105 4.38 15.78 -6.18
C CYS A 105 3.08 15.82 -5.36
N GLY A 106 3.08 15.25 -4.15
CA GLY A 106 1.88 15.06 -3.33
C GLY A 106 1.19 16.35 -2.86
N SER A 107 -0.14 16.32 -2.82
CA SER A 107 -0.99 17.48 -2.52
C SER A 107 -2.36 17.07 -1.98
N LEU A 108 -3.22 18.03 -1.64
CA LEU A 108 -4.60 17.75 -1.24
C LEU A 108 -5.35 17.03 -2.37
N GLY A 109 -5.90 15.85 -2.06
CA GLY A 109 -6.66 15.03 -3.02
C GLY A 109 -5.84 14.46 -4.19
N GLY A 110 -4.50 14.47 -4.11
CA GLY A 110 -3.63 13.98 -5.19
C GLY A 110 -3.49 14.93 -6.38
N MET A 111 -3.91 16.19 -6.23
CA MET A 111 -3.80 17.18 -7.30
C MET A 111 -2.36 17.64 -7.55
N LEU A 112 -1.97 17.87 -8.79
CA LEU A 112 -0.59 18.25 -9.15
C LEU A 112 -0.32 19.76 -9.00
N PHE A 113 -0.38 20.26 -7.75
CA PHE A 113 -0.15 21.68 -7.44
C PHE A 113 1.32 22.12 -7.47
N CYS A 114 2.25 21.18 -7.62
CA CYS A 114 3.65 21.49 -7.92
C CYS A 114 3.81 22.30 -9.23
N GLY A 115 2.81 22.20 -10.13
CA GLY A 115 2.71 23.01 -11.34
C GLY A 115 3.87 22.76 -12.30
N LYS A 116 4.00 23.66 -13.30
CA LYS A 116 5.07 23.56 -14.29
C LYS A 116 6.45 23.56 -13.63
N THR A 117 6.65 24.41 -12.63
CA THR A 117 7.93 24.53 -11.93
C THR A 117 8.34 23.22 -11.25
N GLY A 118 7.42 22.55 -10.55
CA GLY A 118 7.70 21.27 -9.91
C GLY A 118 8.03 20.16 -10.91
N PHE A 119 7.29 20.08 -12.01
CA PHE A 119 7.60 19.13 -13.08
C PHE A 119 8.95 19.41 -13.75
N PHE A 120 9.30 20.68 -13.97
CA PHE A 120 10.63 21.04 -14.47
C PHE A 120 11.74 20.67 -13.48
N ALA A 121 11.48 20.83 -12.18
CA ALA A 121 12.43 20.43 -11.13
C ALA A 121 12.64 18.91 -11.08
N ALA A 122 11.63 18.11 -11.41
CA ALA A 122 11.76 16.65 -11.50
C ALA A 122 12.47 16.19 -12.78
N HIS A 123 12.40 16.97 -13.87
CA HIS A 123 13.02 16.61 -15.14
C HIS A 123 14.53 16.95 -15.20
N HIS A 124 14.96 18.01 -14.53
CA HIS A 124 16.32 18.55 -14.58
C HIS A 124 17.27 17.90 -13.58
#